data_AF-A0A9P7JD13-F1
#
_entry.id   AF-A0A9P7JD13-F1
#
_cell.length_a   1.000
_cell.length_b   1.000
_cell.length_c   1.000
_cell.angle_alpha   90.00
_cell.angle_beta   90.00
_cell.angle_gamma   90.00
#
_symmetry.space_group_name_H-M   'P 1'
#
loop_
_entity.id
_entity.type
_entity.pdbx_description
1 polymer ?
#
loop_
_entity_poly.entity_id
_entity_poly.type
_entity_poly.pdbx_seq_one_letter_code
_entity_poly.pdbx_strand_id
1 'polypeptide(L)'
;MRAGRLNSTLRSNYRLFHEFLCDKKVPIVVVITHLEGEVREMDDWWKRNEDSFRRCGIHVAGHACITAIKDNYEKQYEESRTTIRKLVKDFAADGQNLACAPWNDPNGGDNLDWFVSFTCKLKGLLKGNWKLHAKKDVVPRLERCGMSRDIAKQLARRIKNVVVEGTT
;
A
#
# COMPACT_ATOMS: atom_id res chain seq x y z
N MET A 1 3.93 -3.61 11.98
CA MET A 1 4.64 -4.78 12.54
C MET A 1 5.10 -4.46 13.96
N ARG A 2 5.31 -5.47 14.82
CA ARG A 2 5.91 -5.27 16.15
C ARG A 2 7.44 -5.24 16.05
N ALA A 3 8.09 -4.36 16.79
CA ALA A 3 9.55 -4.32 16.92
C ALA A 3 10.11 -5.72 17.24
N GLY A 4 11.21 -6.09 16.56
CA GLY A 4 11.83 -7.41 16.67
C GLY A 4 11.11 -8.56 15.93
N ARG A 5 9.96 -8.33 15.29
CA ARG A 5 9.22 -9.35 14.51
C ARG A 5 9.43 -9.22 13.00
N LEU A 6 10.68 -9.12 12.56
CA LEU A 6 11.04 -9.22 11.15
C LEU A 6 11.16 -10.71 10.75
N ASN A 7 10.03 -11.34 10.45
CA ASN A 7 9.97 -12.78 10.19
C ASN A 7 9.71 -13.12 8.71
N SER A 8 9.74 -14.42 8.39
CA SER A 8 9.47 -14.95 7.05
C SER A 8 8.09 -14.54 6.54
N THR A 9 7.06 -14.52 7.40
CA THR A 9 5.70 -14.09 7.05
C THR A 9 5.66 -12.64 6.57
N LEU A 10 6.35 -11.72 7.27
CA LEU A 10 6.43 -10.31 6.85
C LEU A 10 7.11 -10.18 5.50
N ARG A 11 8.20 -10.93 5.26
CA ARG A 11 8.89 -10.95 3.97
C ARG A 11 7.99 -11.48 2.86
N SER A 12 7.28 -12.59 3.08
CA SER A 12 6.34 -13.16 2.11
C SER A 12 5.20 -12.20 1.79
N ASN A 13 4.62 -11.54 2.80
CA ASN A 13 3.58 -10.54 2.59
C ASN A 13 4.12 -9.34 1.81
N TYR A 14 5.31 -8.84 2.14
CA TYR A 14 5.94 -7.76 1.39
C TYR A 14 6.12 -8.14 -0.09
N ARG A 15 6.69 -9.32 -0.38
CA ARG A 15 6.85 -9.80 -1.77
C ARG A 15 5.51 -9.94 -2.48
N LEU A 16 4.50 -10.49 -1.81
CA LEU A 16 3.17 -10.66 -2.35
C LEU A 16 2.56 -9.31 -2.77
N PHE A 17 2.57 -8.31 -1.87
CA PHE A 17 1.93 -7.03 -2.15
C PHE A 17 2.79 -6.13 -3.03
N HIS A 18 4.05 -5.93 -2.70
CA HIS A 18 4.91 -4.98 -3.38
C HIS A 18 5.41 -5.51 -4.73
N GLU A 19 5.93 -6.73 -4.77
CA GLU A 19 6.57 -7.27 -5.99
C GLU A 19 5.56 -7.93 -6.91
N PHE A 20 4.73 -8.84 -6.38
CA PHE A 20 3.81 -9.63 -7.19
C PHE A 20 2.55 -8.84 -7.57
N LEU A 21 1.78 -8.37 -6.60
CA LEU A 21 0.49 -7.72 -6.86
C LEU A 21 0.67 -6.33 -7.48
N CYS A 22 1.46 -5.46 -6.85
CA CYS A 22 1.55 -4.05 -7.23
C CYS A 22 2.67 -3.73 -8.23
N ASP A 23 3.42 -4.72 -8.73
CA ASP A 23 4.52 -4.53 -9.70
C ASP A 23 5.51 -3.41 -9.29
N LYS A 24 5.74 -3.25 -7.99
CA LYS A 24 6.57 -2.20 -7.36
C LYS A 24 6.12 -0.77 -7.67
N LYS A 25 4.88 -0.58 -8.13
CA LYS A 25 4.28 0.72 -8.48
C LYS A 25 3.67 1.45 -7.29
N VAL A 26 3.31 0.72 -6.23
CA VAL A 26 2.69 1.29 -5.03
C VAL A 26 3.75 1.43 -3.94
N PRO A 27 4.03 2.65 -3.43
CA PRO A 27 4.96 2.84 -2.33
C PRO A 27 4.45 2.13 -1.07
N ILE A 28 5.32 1.37 -0.43
CA ILE A 28 5.01 0.70 0.84
C ILE A 28 5.71 1.42 1.97
N VAL A 29 4.95 1.88 2.96
CA VAL A 29 5.48 2.38 4.23
C VAL A 29 5.35 1.32 5.32
N VAL A 30 6.23 1.34 6.32
CA VAL A 30 6.18 0.43 7.46
C VAL A 30 5.91 1.16 8.76
N VAL A 31 4.97 0.65 9.54
CA VAL A 31 4.70 1.13 10.89
C VAL A 31 5.25 0.10 11.88
N ILE A 32 6.16 0.51 12.76
CA ILE A 32 6.77 -0.30 13.81
C ILE A 32 6.13 0.06 15.15
N THR A 33 5.58 -0.94 15.84
CA THR A 33 4.90 -0.78 17.14
C THR A 33 5.67 -1.47 18.27
N HIS A 34 5.22 -1.25 19.52
CA HIS A 34 5.87 -1.73 20.76
C HIS A 34 7.22 -1.07 21.03
N LEU A 35 7.27 0.26 20.92
CA LEU A 35 8.48 1.07 21.12
C LEU A 35 8.36 1.98 22.35
N GLU A 36 7.33 1.81 23.17
CA GLU A 36 7.12 2.55 24.42
C GLU A 36 8.28 2.43 25.42
N GLY A 37 9.04 1.32 25.36
CA GLY A 37 10.21 1.09 26.21
C GLY A 37 11.54 1.58 25.63
N GLU A 38 11.55 2.25 24.48
CA GLU A 38 12.77 2.83 23.92
C GLU A 38 13.27 3.99 24.78
N VAL A 39 14.57 4.00 25.10
CA VAL A 39 15.16 4.87 26.14
C VAL A 39 15.18 6.35 25.76
N ARG A 40 15.29 6.66 24.47
CA ARG A 40 15.39 8.04 23.96
C ARG A 40 14.20 8.37 23.07
N GLU A 41 14.32 8.12 21.77
CA GLU A 41 13.26 8.31 20.79
C GLU A 41 12.83 6.96 20.24
N MET A 42 11.52 6.79 19.98
CA MET A 42 11.02 5.55 19.35
C MET A 42 11.72 5.29 18.00
N ASP A 43 12.11 6.34 17.28
CA ASP A 43 12.77 6.24 15.97
C ASP A 43 14.20 5.66 16.04
N ASP A 44 14.84 5.68 17.20
CA ASP A 44 16.18 5.09 17.36
C ASP A 44 16.17 3.58 17.10
N TRP A 45 15.02 2.91 17.27
CA TRP A 45 14.87 1.52 16.88
C TRP A 45 15.09 1.33 15.38
N TRP A 46 14.53 2.21 14.54
CA TRP A 46 14.70 2.11 13.09
C TRP A 46 16.15 2.25 12.67
N LYS A 47 16.86 3.27 13.20
CA LYS A 47 18.27 3.53 12.90
C LYS A 47 19.16 2.31 13.15
N ARG A 48 18.84 1.50 14.17
CA ARG A 48 19.59 0.26 14.48
C ARG A 48 19.18 -0.95 13.64
N ASN A 49 17.99 -0.94 13.04
CA ASN A 49 17.39 -2.14 12.45
C ASN A 49 17.13 -2.05 10.94
N GLU A 50 17.20 -0.88 10.31
CA GLU A 50 16.90 -0.69 8.89
C GLU A 50 17.71 -1.61 7.97
N ASP A 51 18.97 -1.88 8.32
CA ASP A 51 19.83 -2.80 7.58
C ASP A 51 19.28 -4.22 7.53
N SER A 52 18.59 -4.65 8.58
CA SER A 52 17.95 -5.97 8.60
C SER A 52 16.80 -6.04 7.59
N PHE A 53 16.07 -4.94 7.36
CA PHE A 53 15.04 -4.89 6.32
C PHE A 53 15.68 -5.00 4.93
N ARG A 54 16.75 -4.22 4.67
CA ARG A 54 17.53 -4.29 3.42
C ARG A 54 18.03 -5.71 3.16
N ARG A 55 18.66 -6.35 4.14
CA ARG A 55 19.12 -7.75 4.05
C ARG A 55 18.00 -8.75 3.80
N CYS A 56 16.77 -8.44 4.23
CA CYS A 56 15.59 -9.24 3.95
C CYS A 56 14.96 -8.97 2.57
N GLY A 57 15.50 -8.01 1.80
CA GLY A 57 14.95 -7.56 0.53
C GLY A 57 13.75 -6.61 0.66
N ILE A 58 13.47 -6.13 1.88
CA ILE A 58 12.35 -5.24 2.15
C ILE A 58 12.82 -3.79 2.00
N HIS A 59 12.24 -3.08 1.03
CA HIS A 59 12.54 -1.69 0.73
C HIS A 59 11.25 -0.89 0.95
N VAL A 60 11.30 0.04 1.89
CA VAL A 60 10.13 0.85 2.27
C VAL A 60 10.35 2.29 1.84
N ALA A 61 9.28 2.93 1.37
CA ALA A 61 9.33 4.34 0.97
C ALA A 61 9.43 5.27 2.19
N GLY A 62 8.94 4.81 3.34
CA GLY A 62 9.06 5.51 4.62
C GLY A 62 8.68 4.61 5.79
N HIS A 63 8.92 5.10 6.99
CA HIS A 63 8.63 4.38 8.23
C HIS A 63 8.03 5.30 9.30
N ALA A 64 7.35 4.68 10.27
CA ALA A 64 6.96 5.33 11.51
C ALA A 64 7.21 4.39 12.69
N CYS A 65 7.96 4.87 13.66
CA CYS A 65 8.18 4.21 14.95
C CYS A 65 7.18 4.77 15.95
N ILE A 66 6.31 3.91 16.48
CA ILE A 66 5.17 4.33 17.30
C ILE A 66 4.96 3.45 18.52
N THR A 67 4.21 3.97 19.47
CA THR A 67 3.46 3.21 20.46
C THR A 67 1.97 3.25 20.13
N ALA A 68 1.28 2.14 20.38
CA ALA A 68 -0.18 2.07 20.37
C ALA A 68 -0.76 2.06 21.80
N ILE A 69 0.11 2.12 22.82
CA ILE A 69 -0.25 2.12 24.23
C ILE A 69 -0.28 3.57 24.69
N LYS A 70 -1.42 3.97 25.25
CA LYS A 70 -1.63 5.30 25.81
C LYS A 70 -1.23 5.37 27.28
N ASP A 71 -1.56 4.32 28.03
CA ASP A 71 -1.36 4.27 29.48
C ASP A 71 0.12 4.40 29.85
N ASN A 72 0.45 5.35 30.73
CA ASN A 72 1.81 5.76 31.10
C ASN A 72 2.71 6.32 29.97
N TYR A 73 2.19 6.44 28.74
CA TYR A 73 2.95 6.89 27.55
C TYR A 73 2.20 7.96 26.75
N GLU A 74 1.42 8.84 27.41
CA GLU A 74 0.56 9.84 26.76
C GLU A 74 1.31 10.68 25.72
N LYS A 75 2.51 11.16 26.07
CA LYS A 75 3.34 11.98 25.20
C LYS A 75 3.77 11.22 23.94
N GLN A 76 4.33 10.02 24.12
CA GLN A 76 4.76 9.16 23.02
C GLN A 76 3.57 8.71 22.16
N TYR A 77 2.40 8.53 22.77
CA TYR A 77 1.17 8.19 22.06
C TYR A 77 0.68 9.35 21.18
N GLU A 78 0.74 10.60 21.64
CA GLU A 78 0.37 11.74 20.79
C GLU A 78 1.43 12.05 19.72
N GLU A 79 2.72 11.86 20.04
CA GLU A 79 3.79 11.86 19.04
C GLU A 79 3.54 10.79 17.96
N SER A 80 3.21 9.57 18.37
CA SER A 80 2.88 8.46 17.46
C SER A 80 1.74 8.78 16.52
N ARG A 81 0.69 9.39 17.06
CA ARG A 81 -0.50 9.85 16.32
C ARG A 81 -0.16 10.92 15.29
N THR A 82 0.74 11.82 15.63
CA THR A 82 1.21 12.87 14.73
C THR A 82 2.08 12.27 13.63
N THR A 83 3.04 11.43 14.01
CA THR A 83 3.99 10.77 13.09
C THR A 83 3.27 9.90 12.06
N ILE A 84 2.36 9.02 12.48
CA ILE A 84 1.66 8.15 11.52
C ILE A 84 0.73 8.94 10.58
N ARG A 85 0.07 9.99 11.07
CA ARG A 85 -0.78 10.84 10.23
C ARG A 85 0.05 11.63 9.23
N LYS A 86 1.20 12.15 9.65
CA LYS A 86 2.14 12.81 8.75
C LYS A 86 2.62 11.85 7.68
N LEU A 87 3.11 10.66 8.06
CA LEU A 87 3.58 9.65 7.11
C LEU A 87 2.49 9.27 6.09
N VAL A 88 1.27 9.01 6.55
CA VAL A 88 0.15 8.70 5.63
C VAL A 88 -0.16 9.90 4.73
N LYS A 89 -0.16 11.12 5.25
CA LYS A 89 -0.35 12.32 4.43
C LYS A 89 0.75 12.49 3.41
N ASP A 90 2.02 12.36 3.78
CA ASP A 90 3.14 12.52 2.86
C ASP A 90 3.00 11.52 1.69
N PHE A 91 2.73 10.24 1.99
CA PHE A 91 2.59 9.22 0.94
C PHE A 91 1.22 9.14 0.25
N ALA A 92 0.16 9.75 0.79
CA ALA A 92 -1.17 9.80 0.17
C ALA A 92 -1.48 11.14 -0.52
N ALA A 93 -0.90 12.25 -0.06
CA ALA A 93 -1.08 13.61 -0.59
C ALA A 93 0.01 13.98 -1.59
N ASP A 94 1.27 13.54 -1.41
CA ASP A 94 2.16 13.43 -2.57
C ASP A 94 1.65 12.36 -3.51
N GLY A 95 0.91 11.36 -3.01
CA GLY A 95 0.00 10.54 -3.81
C GLY A 95 -1.14 11.32 -4.51
N GLN A 96 -1.29 12.63 -4.42
CA GLN A 96 -2.21 13.35 -5.32
C GLN A 96 -1.44 14.04 -6.46
N ASN A 97 -0.17 14.41 -6.23
CA ASN A 97 0.76 14.83 -7.28
C ASN A 97 1.38 13.63 -8.04
N LEU A 98 1.62 12.52 -7.32
CA LEU A 98 2.21 11.25 -7.76
C LEU A 98 1.22 10.09 -7.80
N ALA A 99 0.03 10.13 -7.17
CA ALA A 99 -1.07 9.18 -7.45
C ALA A 99 -2.10 9.73 -8.44
N CYS A 100 -1.94 10.97 -8.94
CA CYS A 100 -2.32 11.29 -10.32
C CYS A 100 -1.24 10.83 -11.30
N ALA A 101 0.06 10.87 -11.00
CA ALA A 101 1.10 10.34 -11.89
C ALA A 101 1.06 8.81 -12.24
N PRO A 102 0.36 7.88 -11.54
CA PRO A 102 0.12 6.50 -11.91
C PRO A 102 -1.27 6.37 -12.60
N TRP A 103 -1.92 7.49 -12.94
CA TRP A 103 -3.08 7.55 -13.84
C TRP A 103 -2.88 8.54 -15.00
N ASN A 104 -2.00 9.53 -14.83
CA ASN A 104 -1.75 10.69 -15.69
C ASN A 104 -0.23 10.86 -15.86
N ASP A 105 0.42 9.91 -16.55
CA ASP A 105 1.76 10.16 -17.11
C ASP A 105 1.59 11.08 -18.33
N PRO A 106 2.17 12.29 -18.34
CA PRO A 106 2.12 13.18 -19.50
C PRO A 106 2.85 12.63 -20.74
N ASN A 107 3.65 11.56 -20.61
CA ASN A 107 4.35 10.89 -21.71
C ASN A 107 3.66 9.61 -22.23
N GLY A 108 2.43 9.31 -21.77
CA GLY A 108 1.57 8.34 -22.45
C GLY A 108 1.97 6.86 -22.36
N GLY A 109 2.68 6.44 -21.30
CA GLY A 109 2.79 5.02 -20.96
C GLY A 109 1.53 4.51 -20.24
N ASP A 110 0.95 3.39 -20.68
CA ASP A 110 -0.36 2.88 -20.21
C ASP A 110 -0.40 2.57 -18.70
N ASN A 111 -0.71 3.59 -17.91
CA ASN A 111 -0.80 3.52 -16.45
C ASN A 111 -1.95 2.65 -15.93
N LEU A 112 -2.89 2.36 -16.81
CA LEU A 112 -4.02 1.50 -16.50
C LEU A 112 -3.61 0.02 -16.43
N ASP A 113 -2.52 -0.35 -17.12
CA ASP A 113 -2.07 -1.74 -17.29
C ASP A 113 -1.66 -2.38 -15.98
N TRP A 114 -0.91 -1.66 -15.14
CA TRP A 114 -0.43 -2.21 -13.88
C TRP A 114 -1.61 -2.47 -12.92
N PHE A 115 -2.64 -1.62 -12.93
CA PHE A 115 -3.82 -1.84 -12.09
C PHE A 115 -4.71 -2.97 -12.64
N VAL A 116 -4.84 -3.09 -13.96
CA VAL A 116 -5.46 -4.27 -14.59
C VAL A 116 -4.71 -5.53 -14.19
N SER A 117 -3.38 -5.57 -14.34
CA SER A 117 -2.48 -6.65 -13.89
C SER A 117 -2.70 -6.99 -12.42
N PHE A 118 -2.69 -6.00 -11.52
CA PHE A 118 -2.99 -6.15 -10.10
C PHE A 118 -4.33 -6.85 -9.87
N THR A 119 -5.41 -6.38 -10.51
CA THR A 119 -6.74 -6.99 -10.32
C THR A 119 -6.80 -8.44 -10.82
N CYS A 120 -6.09 -8.76 -11.90
CA CYS A 120 -6.02 -10.10 -12.45
C CYS A 120 -5.25 -11.06 -11.54
N LYS A 121 -4.08 -10.64 -11.07
CA LYS A 121 -3.27 -11.40 -10.10
C LYS A 121 -4.02 -11.62 -8.79
N LEU A 122 -4.69 -10.58 -8.28
CA LEU A 122 -5.51 -10.67 -7.08
C LEU A 122 -6.66 -11.68 -7.26
N LYS A 123 -7.35 -11.64 -8.40
CA LYS A 123 -8.39 -12.64 -8.74
C LYS A 123 -7.82 -14.06 -8.76
N GLY A 124 -6.65 -14.27 -9.37
CA GLY A 124 -6.01 -15.58 -9.43
C GLY A 124 -5.64 -16.16 -8.06
N LEU A 125 -5.30 -15.30 -7.09
CA LEU A 125 -5.04 -15.72 -5.71
C LEU A 125 -6.33 -16.05 -4.95
N LEU A 126 -7.40 -15.30 -5.19
CA LEU A 126 -8.70 -15.51 -4.57
C LEU A 126 -9.47 -16.63 -5.30
N LYS A 127 -8.99 -17.87 -5.16
CA LYS A 127 -9.66 -19.09 -5.67
C LYS A 127 -10.98 -19.34 -4.95
N GLY A 128 -12.03 -18.66 -5.38
CA GLY A 128 -13.40 -18.89 -4.91
C GLY A 128 -14.29 -17.73 -5.26
N ASN A 129 -15.18 -17.92 -6.25
CA ASN A 129 -16.33 -17.08 -6.58
C ASN A 129 -16.17 -15.58 -6.24
N TRP A 130 -15.06 -14.96 -6.64
CA TRP A 130 -14.98 -13.51 -6.70
C TRP A 130 -15.83 -13.10 -7.91
N LYS A 131 -17.15 -13.14 -7.70
CA LYS A 131 -18.10 -12.31 -8.40
C LYS A 131 -17.75 -10.89 -7.93
N LEU A 132 -16.65 -10.31 -8.45
CA LEU A 132 -16.43 -8.85 -8.43
C LEU A 132 -17.78 -8.32 -8.82
N HIS A 133 -18.60 -7.82 -7.89
CA HIS A 133 -20.05 -7.75 -8.08
C HIS A 133 -20.33 -7.14 -9.44
N ALA A 134 -20.53 -7.96 -10.47
CA ALA A 134 -20.36 -7.52 -11.86
C ALA A 134 -21.49 -6.56 -12.25
N LYS A 135 -22.43 -6.41 -11.32
CA LYS A 135 -23.60 -5.54 -11.32
C LYS A 135 -23.39 -4.19 -10.63
N LYS A 136 -22.40 -4.02 -9.74
CA LYS A 136 -22.14 -2.70 -9.13
C LYS A 136 -21.11 -1.98 -9.97
N ASP A 137 -21.54 -0.89 -10.58
CA ASP A 137 -20.66 0.00 -11.33
C ASP A 137 -19.47 0.38 -10.43
N VAL A 138 -18.25 0.05 -10.88
CA VAL A 138 -17.01 0.38 -10.16
C VAL A 138 -16.60 1.82 -10.44
N VAL A 139 -17.14 2.44 -11.49
CA VAL A 139 -16.83 3.82 -11.88
C VAL A 139 -17.09 4.82 -10.75
N PRO A 140 -18.26 4.82 -10.06
CA PRO A 140 -18.48 5.73 -8.93
C PRO A 140 -17.50 5.56 -7.77
N ARG A 141 -16.90 4.37 -7.60
CA ARG A 141 -15.90 4.14 -6.56
C ARG A 141 -14.55 4.71 -6.96
N LEU A 142 -14.16 4.53 -8.22
CA LEU A 142 -12.94 5.10 -8.78
C LEU A 142 -13.00 6.63 -8.81
N GLU A 143 -14.17 7.20 -9.14
CA GLU A 143 -14.41 8.65 -9.08
C GLU A 143 -14.22 9.20 -7.65
N ARG A 144 -14.68 8.48 -6.61
CA ARG A 144 -14.40 8.84 -5.21
C ARG A 144 -12.92 8.79 -4.84
N CYS A 145 -12.11 8.05 -5.58
CA CYS A 145 -10.66 8.00 -5.42
C CYS A 145 -9.92 9.06 -6.24
N GLY A 146 -10.65 10.01 -6.86
CA GLY A 146 -10.05 11.11 -7.63
C GLY A 146 -9.78 10.77 -9.11
N MET A 147 -10.20 9.61 -9.59
CA MET A 147 -10.08 9.23 -11.00
C MET A 147 -11.10 10.00 -11.85
N SER A 148 -10.70 10.50 -13.01
CA SER A 148 -11.65 11.10 -13.95
C SER A 148 -12.64 10.03 -14.45
N ARG A 149 -13.86 10.46 -14.77
CA ARG A 149 -14.93 9.56 -15.24
C ARG A 149 -14.52 8.74 -16.46
N ASP A 150 -13.78 9.32 -17.40
CA ASP A 150 -13.39 8.64 -18.64
C ASP A 150 -12.34 7.56 -18.38
N ILE A 151 -11.32 7.85 -17.57
CA ILE A 151 -10.31 6.87 -17.15
C ILE A 151 -10.96 5.76 -16.32
N ALA A 152 -11.90 6.10 -15.43
CA ALA A 152 -12.63 5.13 -14.63
C ALA A 152 -13.46 4.17 -15.49
N LYS A 153 -14.14 4.69 -16.53
CA LYS A 153 -14.86 3.85 -17.50
C LYS A 153 -13.92 2.97 -18.30
N GLN A 154 -12.79 3.50 -18.76
CA GLN A 154 -11.79 2.73 -19.50
C GLN A 154 -11.25 1.57 -18.65
N LEU A 155 -10.88 1.84 -17.40
CA LEU A 155 -10.39 0.82 -16.46
C LEU A 155 -11.44 -0.26 -16.21
N ALA A 156 -12.67 0.16 -15.93
CA ALA A 156 -13.78 -0.75 -15.67
C ALA A 156 -14.03 -1.69 -16.87
N ARG A 157 -13.92 -1.19 -18.11
CA ARG A 157 -14.04 -2.00 -19.33
C ARG A 157 -12.90 -3.01 -19.43
N ARG A 158 -11.65 -2.59 -19.21
CA ARG A 158 -10.48 -3.48 -19.32
C ARG A 158 -10.50 -4.60 -18.29
N ILE A 159 -10.83 -4.29 -17.03
CA ILE A 159 -11.00 -5.30 -15.97
C ILE A 159 -12.10 -6.30 -16.36
N LYS A 160 -13.24 -5.83 -16.90
CA LYS A 160 -14.33 -6.71 -17.35
C LYS A 160 -13.90 -7.62 -18.52
N ASN A 161 -13.18 -7.09 -19.50
CA ASN A 161 -12.77 -7.87 -20.67
C ASN A 161 -11.81 -9.00 -20.30
N VAL A 162 -10.87 -8.76 -19.39
CA VAL A 162 -9.97 -9.82 -18.88
C VAL A 162 -10.75 -10.89 -18.07
N VAL A 163 -11.87 -10.50 -17.44
CA VAL A 163 -12.74 -11.47 -16.76
C VAL A 163 -13.45 -12.39 -17.76
N VAL A 164 -13.75 -11.93 -18.98
CA VAL A 164 -14.46 -12.72 -20.00
C VAL A 164 -13.53 -13.76 -20.65
N GLU A 165 -12.30 -13.37 -21.01
CA GLU A 165 -11.34 -14.25 -21.71
C GLU A 165 -10.79 -15.41 -20.85
N GLY A 166 -10.78 -15.26 -19.52
CA GLY A 166 -10.34 -16.33 -18.60
C GLY A 166 -11.41 -17.36 -18.24
N THR A 167 -12.55 -17.40 -18.96
CA THR A 167 -13.69 -18.29 -18.67
C THR A 167 -14.08 -19.19 -19.85
N THR A 168 -13.33 -19.13 -20.95
CA THR A 168 -13.38 -20.06 -22.09
C THR A 168 -12.23 -21.07 -22.01
#